data_AF-A0A3P6SGL3-F1
#
_entry.id   AF-A0A3P6SGL3-F1
#
_cell.length_a   1.000
_cell.length_b   1.000
_cell.length_c   1.000
_cell.angle_alpha   90.00
_cell.angle_beta   90.00
_cell.angle_gamma   90.00
#
_symmetry.space_group_name_H-M   'P 1'
#
loop_
_entity.id
_entity.type
_entity.pdbx_description
1 polymer ?
#
loop_
_entity_poly.entity_id
_entity_poly.type
_entity_poly.pdbx_seq_one_letter_code
_entity_poly.pdbx_strand_id
1 'polypeptide(L)'
;MLIQVRSAGGLKELQAKLNEVTNLRARIKEILADIERTLGNESRSDAELRQRLGVNCHRIASNGLTEPFLKEMAKARTALTSTLEEDKISKKKFGENWQSIETLSKPEKELYALFPPRPNRLGDKTPEAMSFLLKLLDKAQEIKCERVELLKEINAKRTSTPVDDMIPIISQSKFCSDDTIIKEKLKEICDPIKEEVDKSLKKQTTLMNDVEVILFRKTLREFF
;
A
#
# COMPACT_ATOMS: atom_id res chain seq x y z
N MET A 1 -3.36 -18.14 11.44
CA MET A 1 -2.07 -17.43 11.26
C MET A 1 -0.96 -18.32 10.72
N LEU A 2 -0.53 -19.39 11.42
CA LEU A 2 0.57 -20.27 10.96
C LEU A 2 0.28 -20.96 9.61
N ILE A 3 -0.93 -21.50 9.45
CA ILE A 3 -1.38 -22.10 8.18
C ILE A 3 -1.41 -21.04 7.06
N GLN A 4 -1.76 -19.79 7.38
CA GLN A 4 -1.88 -18.70 6.41
C GLN A 4 -0.51 -18.24 5.86
N VAL A 5 0.51 -18.15 6.73
CA VAL A 5 1.88 -17.81 6.30
C VAL A 5 2.42 -18.88 5.35
N ARG A 6 2.20 -20.15 5.68
CA ARG A 6 2.62 -21.27 4.83
C ARG A 6 1.82 -21.36 3.53
N SER A 7 0.50 -21.17 3.57
CA SER A 7 -0.33 -21.17 2.36
C SER A 7 -0.01 -20.02 1.41
N ALA A 8 0.50 -18.91 1.94
CA ALA A 8 0.99 -17.78 1.16
C ALA A 8 2.42 -17.98 0.60
N GLY A 9 3.00 -19.19 0.70
CA GLY A 9 4.34 -19.50 0.18
C GLY A 9 5.50 -19.20 1.13
N GLY A 10 5.20 -18.71 2.33
CA GLY A 10 6.16 -18.49 3.41
C GLY A 10 7.33 -17.57 3.04
N LEU A 11 8.47 -17.82 3.65
CA LEU A 11 9.69 -17.03 3.46
C LEU A 11 10.17 -16.99 2.01
N LYS A 12 10.06 -18.12 1.29
CA LYS A 12 10.54 -18.28 -0.09
C LYS A 12 9.79 -17.36 -1.05
N GLU A 13 8.47 -17.30 -0.92
CA GLU A 13 7.65 -16.42 -1.76
C GLU A 13 7.98 -14.94 -1.51
N LEU A 14 8.11 -14.55 -0.24
CA LEU A 14 8.45 -13.17 0.10
C LEU A 14 9.84 -12.77 -0.42
N GLN A 15 10.82 -13.68 -0.34
CA GLN A 15 12.14 -13.48 -0.92
C GLN A 15 12.08 -13.37 -2.46
N ALA A 16 11.28 -14.22 -3.11
CA ALA A 16 11.09 -14.18 -4.56
C ALA A 16 10.51 -12.82 -5.00
N LYS A 17 9.51 -12.31 -4.28
CA LYS A 17 8.91 -10.99 -4.55
C LYS A 17 9.91 -9.85 -4.38
N LEU A 18 10.77 -9.90 -3.36
CA LEU A 18 11.80 -8.88 -3.13
C LEU A 18 12.85 -8.86 -4.25
N ASN A 19 13.22 -10.03 -4.74
CA ASN A 19 14.12 -10.19 -5.88
C ASN A 19 13.44 -9.69 -7.18
N GLU A 20 12.17 -10.02 -7.37
CA GLU A 20 11.35 -9.56 -8.51
C GLU A 20 11.32 -8.03 -8.59
N VAL A 21 11.05 -7.34 -7.48
CA VAL A 21 11.06 -5.85 -7.42
C VAL A 21 12.43 -5.28 -7.83
N THR A 22 13.52 -5.90 -7.36
CA THR A 22 14.88 -5.45 -7.71
C THR A 22 15.16 -5.64 -9.21
N ASN A 23 14.76 -6.77 -9.78
CA ASN A 23 14.94 -7.09 -11.19
C ASN A 23 14.08 -6.17 -12.08
N LEU A 24 12.83 -5.93 -11.71
CA LEU A 24 11.93 -5.02 -12.42
C LEU A 24 12.50 -3.60 -12.43
N ARG A 25 13.03 -3.11 -11.31
CA ARG A 25 13.70 -1.81 -11.24
C ARG A 25 14.91 -1.74 -12.18
N ALA A 26 15.76 -2.77 -12.20
CA ALA A 26 16.92 -2.81 -13.09
C ALA A 26 16.49 -2.78 -14.57
N ARG A 27 15.49 -3.59 -14.93
CA ARG A 27 14.93 -3.63 -16.28
C ARG A 27 14.31 -2.30 -16.70
N ILE A 28 13.57 -1.62 -15.82
CA ILE A 28 13.01 -0.29 -16.12
C ILE A 28 14.14 0.72 -16.37
N LYS A 29 15.23 0.69 -15.59
CA LYS A 29 16.38 1.58 -15.82
C LYS A 29 17.03 1.35 -17.18
N GLU A 30 17.19 0.10 -17.58
CA GLU A 30 17.75 -0.28 -18.88
C GLU A 30 16.86 0.23 -20.03
N ILE A 31 15.55 -0.02 -19.95
CA ILE A 31 14.59 0.46 -20.95
C ILE A 31 14.62 1.99 -21.07
N LEU A 32 14.65 2.72 -19.95
CA LEU A 32 14.73 4.19 -19.97
C LEU A 32 16.03 4.68 -20.63
N ALA A 33 17.17 4.06 -20.29
CA ALA A 33 18.46 4.41 -20.88
C ALA A 33 18.49 4.12 -22.39
N ASP A 34 17.89 3.03 -22.83
CA ASP A 34 17.82 2.67 -24.25
C ASP A 34 16.92 3.61 -25.06
N ILE A 35 15.78 4.01 -24.50
CA ILE A 35 14.89 4.98 -25.14
C ILE A 35 15.62 6.32 -25.31
N GLU A 36 16.25 6.83 -24.24
CA GLU A 36 16.99 8.10 -24.28
C GLU A 36 18.17 8.06 -25.25
N ARG A 37 18.92 6.94 -25.27
CA ARG A 37 20.01 6.72 -26.23
C ARG A 37 19.47 6.75 -27.66
N THR A 38 18.34 6.11 -27.92
CA THR A 38 17.72 6.07 -29.26
C THR A 38 17.27 7.46 -29.70
N LEU A 39 16.58 8.21 -28.84
CA LEU A 39 16.15 9.58 -29.13
C LEU A 39 17.34 10.53 -29.33
N GLY A 40 18.38 10.40 -28.50
CA GLY A 40 19.60 11.20 -28.62
C GLY A 40 20.40 10.91 -29.88
N ASN A 41 20.47 9.64 -30.30
CA ASN A 41 21.12 9.24 -31.54
C ASN A 41 20.38 9.78 -32.77
N GLU A 42 19.05 9.72 -32.78
CA GLU A 42 18.23 10.27 -33.87
C GLU A 42 18.39 11.79 -33.96
N SER A 43 18.29 12.49 -32.82
CA SER A 43 18.53 13.94 -32.72
C SER A 43 19.90 14.35 -33.28
N ARG A 44 20.96 13.60 -32.93
CA ARG A 44 22.32 13.86 -33.42
C ARG A 44 22.46 13.58 -34.91
N SER A 45 21.94 12.45 -35.38
CA SER A 45 21.96 12.06 -36.79
C SER A 45 21.24 13.10 -37.68
N ASP A 46 20.07 13.56 -37.24
CA ASP A 46 19.31 14.60 -37.92
C ASP A 46 20.05 15.95 -37.94
N ALA A 47 20.73 16.32 -36.85
CA ALA A 47 21.57 17.52 -36.81
C ALA A 47 22.74 17.46 -37.81
N GLU A 48 23.44 16.32 -37.90
CA GLU A 48 24.50 16.09 -38.89
C GLU A 48 23.97 16.14 -40.32
N LEU A 49 22.79 15.54 -40.57
CA LEU A 49 22.17 15.53 -41.88
C LEU A 49 21.77 16.95 -42.32
N ARG A 50 21.23 17.77 -41.41
CA ARG A 50 20.93 19.17 -41.70
C ARG A 50 22.16 20.00 -42.01
N GLN A 51 23.27 19.76 -41.31
CA GLN A 51 24.54 20.45 -41.61
C GLN A 51 25.01 20.16 -43.04
N ARG A 52 24.81 18.93 -43.53
CA ARG A 52 25.19 18.50 -44.88
C ARG A 52 24.21 18.97 -45.97
N LEU A 53 22.91 18.91 -45.71
CA LEU A 53 21.87 19.21 -46.70
C LEU A 53 21.44 20.67 -46.73
N GLY A 54 21.72 21.45 -45.67
CA GLY A 54 21.41 22.87 -45.57
C GLY A 54 19.95 23.17 -45.89
N VAL A 55 19.74 23.99 -46.92
CA VAL A 55 18.43 24.51 -47.35
C VAL A 55 17.51 23.41 -47.92
N ASN A 56 18.05 22.26 -48.32
CA ASN A 56 17.27 21.14 -48.89
C ASN A 56 16.57 20.28 -47.82
N CYS A 57 16.85 20.51 -46.53
CA CYS A 57 16.20 19.77 -45.45
C CYS A 57 14.92 20.49 -44.99
N HIS A 58 13.76 20.09 -45.54
CA HIS A 58 12.46 20.69 -45.21
C HIS A 58 11.70 19.98 -44.08
N ARG A 59 12.26 18.91 -43.49
CA ARG A 59 11.63 18.17 -42.37
C ARG A 59 11.78 18.91 -41.05
N ILE A 60 10.76 18.79 -40.19
CA ILE A 60 10.78 19.28 -38.80
C ILE A 60 12.00 18.70 -38.06
N ALA A 61 12.61 19.52 -37.20
CA ALA A 61 13.71 19.11 -36.35
C ALA A 61 13.37 17.94 -35.44
N SER A 62 14.19 16.87 -35.49
CA SER A 62 14.09 15.75 -34.57
C SER A 62 14.16 16.25 -33.13
N ASN A 63 14.97 17.28 -32.83
CA ASN A 63 14.97 17.94 -31.51
C ASN A 63 13.57 18.37 -31.06
N GLY A 64 12.81 19.05 -31.91
CA GLY A 64 11.45 19.50 -31.60
C GLY A 64 10.45 18.36 -31.43
N LEU A 65 10.69 17.21 -32.09
CA LEU A 65 9.87 16.00 -31.96
C LEU A 65 10.26 15.15 -30.73
N THR A 66 11.55 15.12 -30.37
CA THR A 66 12.08 14.31 -29.27
C THR A 66 11.91 14.96 -27.89
N GLU A 67 11.80 16.29 -27.83
CA GLU A 67 11.77 17.03 -26.56
C GLU A 67 10.61 16.62 -25.63
N PRO A 68 9.35 16.44 -26.10
CA PRO A 68 8.27 15.98 -25.23
C PRO A 68 8.55 14.59 -24.64
N PHE A 69 9.12 13.68 -25.42
CA PHE A 69 9.49 12.34 -24.95
C PHE A 69 10.60 12.38 -23.91
N LEU A 70 11.61 13.23 -24.10
CA LEU A 70 12.68 13.41 -23.10
C LEU A 70 12.14 13.97 -21.78
N LYS A 71 11.17 14.89 -21.82
CA LYS A 71 10.48 15.38 -20.61
C LYS A 71 9.72 14.27 -19.90
N GLU A 72 9.01 13.41 -20.64
CA GLU A 72 8.34 12.24 -20.06
C GLU A 72 9.33 11.21 -19.48
N MET A 73 10.46 10.97 -20.15
CA MET A 73 11.52 10.09 -19.62
C MET A 73 12.12 10.64 -18.33
N ALA A 74 12.32 11.97 -18.24
CA ALA A 74 12.76 12.62 -17.02
C ALA A 74 11.75 12.43 -15.88
N LYS A 75 10.45 12.58 -16.14
CA LYS A 75 9.40 12.31 -15.14
C LYS A 75 9.43 10.84 -14.66
N ALA A 76 9.53 9.90 -15.60
CA ALA A 76 9.61 8.47 -15.29
C ALA A 76 10.84 8.13 -14.44
N ARG A 77 11.99 8.75 -14.73
CA ARG A 77 13.20 8.62 -13.90
C ARG A 77 12.96 9.14 -12.48
N THR A 78 12.37 10.32 -12.33
CA THR A 78 12.09 10.91 -11.02
C THR A 78 11.16 10.01 -10.19
N ALA A 79 10.11 9.46 -10.80
CA ALA A 79 9.23 8.49 -10.15
C ALA A 79 9.96 7.18 -9.76
N LEU A 80 10.87 6.70 -10.61
CA LEU A 80 11.69 5.54 -10.28
C LEU A 80 12.65 5.83 -9.12
N THR A 81 13.19 7.05 -9.03
CA THR A 81 14.08 7.44 -7.92
C THR A 81 13.33 7.67 -6.62
N SER A 82 12.10 8.20 -6.64
CA SER A 82 11.32 8.46 -5.42
C SER A 82 10.95 7.16 -4.69
N THR A 83 10.72 6.08 -5.43
CA THR A 83 10.41 4.75 -4.85
C THR A 83 11.64 4.02 -4.28
N LEU A 84 12.85 4.56 -4.46
CA LEU A 84 14.09 3.88 -4.04
C LEU A 84 14.19 3.73 -2.51
N GLU A 85 13.70 4.71 -1.77
CA GLU A 85 13.68 4.64 -0.31
C GLU A 85 12.66 3.62 0.19
N GLU A 86 11.51 3.47 -0.48
CA GLU A 86 10.51 2.46 -0.16
C GLU A 86 11.04 1.04 -0.34
N ASP A 87 11.80 0.79 -1.41
CA ASP A 87 12.48 -0.49 -1.64
C ASP A 87 13.52 -0.79 -0.56
N LYS A 88 14.30 0.22 -0.15
CA LYS A 88 15.28 0.07 0.94
C LYS A 88 14.60 -0.25 2.26
N ILE A 89 13.52 0.46 2.59
CA ILE A 89 12.73 0.21 3.81
C ILE A 89 12.16 -1.20 3.77
N SER A 90 11.62 -1.64 2.63
CA SER A 90 11.08 -2.99 2.45
C SER A 90 12.16 -4.06 2.65
N LYS A 91 13.34 -3.89 2.05
CA LYS A 91 14.49 -4.79 2.23
C LYS A 91 14.97 -4.85 3.68
N LYS A 92 15.08 -3.68 4.34
CA LYS A 92 15.48 -3.58 5.74
C LYS A 92 14.50 -4.30 6.66
N LYS A 93 13.20 -4.00 6.53
CA LYS A 93 12.14 -4.66 7.32
C LYS A 93 12.12 -6.17 7.09
N PHE A 94 12.37 -6.62 5.86
CA PHE A 94 12.48 -8.04 5.56
C PHE A 94 13.66 -8.68 6.28
N GLY A 95 14.84 -8.06 6.23
CA GLY A 95 16.04 -8.55 6.93
C GLY A 95 15.85 -8.61 8.44
N GLU A 96 15.29 -7.57 9.05
CA GLU A 96 15.02 -7.49 10.50
C GLU A 96 14.06 -8.59 10.99
N ASN A 97 13.11 -9.01 10.14
CA ASN A 97 12.09 -9.99 10.49
C ASN A 97 12.33 -11.38 9.89
N TRP A 98 13.44 -11.60 9.18
CA TRP A 98 13.72 -12.83 8.44
C TRP A 98 13.58 -14.07 9.31
N GLN A 99 14.26 -14.11 10.46
CA GLN A 99 14.28 -15.27 11.36
C GLN A 99 12.90 -15.58 11.93
N SER A 100 12.12 -14.54 12.25
CA SER A 100 10.76 -14.68 12.76
C SER A 100 9.84 -15.29 11.70
N ILE A 101 9.93 -14.82 10.45
CA ILE A 101 9.12 -15.33 9.33
C ILE A 101 9.54 -16.77 8.99
N GLU A 102 10.84 -17.06 9.01
CA GLU A 102 11.38 -18.42 8.82
C GLU A 102 10.83 -19.37 9.88
N THR A 103 10.88 -18.96 11.15
CA THR A 103 10.36 -19.73 12.27
C THR A 103 8.87 -20.02 12.10
N LEU A 104 8.06 -19.00 11.79
CA LEU A 104 6.62 -19.16 11.56
C LEU A 104 6.27 -19.98 10.31
N SER A 105 7.22 -20.16 9.38
CA SER A 105 7.06 -20.98 8.18
C SER A 105 7.35 -22.47 8.43
N LYS A 106 7.88 -22.85 9.60
CA LYS A 106 8.21 -24.24 9.94
C LYS A 106 6.96 -25.10 10.16
N PRO A 107 7.09 -26.44 10.04
CA PRO A 107 6.03 -27.36 10.44
C PRO A 107 5.65 -27.19 11.91
N GLU A 108 4.38 -27.47 12.22
CA GLU A 108 3.81 -27.29 13.55
C GLU A 108 4.58 -28.05 14.64
N LYS A 109 5.05 -29.27 14.34
CA LYS A 109 5.88 -30.08 15.25
C LYS A 109 7.19 -29.38 15.64
N GLU A 110 7.86 -28.75 14.68
CA GLU A 110 9.11 -28.02 14.92
C GLU A 110 8.85 -26.72 15.68
N LEU A 111 7.75 -26.04 15.39
CA LEU A 111 7.31 -24.87 16.15
C LEU A 111 7.04 -25.21 17.61
N TYR A 112 6.34 -26.32 17.88
CA TYR A 112 6.05 -26.76 19.25
C TYR A 112 7.33 -27.03 20.06
N ALA A 113 8.38 -27.55 19.41
CA ALA A 113 9.66 -27.79 20.06
C ALA A 113 10.43 -26.50 20.43
N LEU A 114 10.07 -25.34 19.85
CA LEU A 114 10.67 -24.05 20.17
C LEU A 114 10.02 -23.38 21.39
N PHE A 115 8.84 -23.84 21.84
CA PHE A 115 8.22 -23.30 23.04
C PHE A 115 8.84 -23.94 24.29
N PRO A 116 9.13 -23.14 25.33
CA PRO A 116 9.55 -23.70 26.61
C PRO A 116 8.44 -24.63 27.16
N PRO A 117 8.81 -25.73 27.83
CA PRO A 117 7.84 -26.65 28.41
C PRO A 117 6.92 -25.87 29.35
N ARG A 118 5.61 -25.92 29.09
CA ARG A 118 4.63 -25.19 29.90
C ARG A 118 4.59 -25.82 31.29
N PRO A 119 4.64 -25.04 32.38
CA PRO A 119 4.26 -25.56 33.68
C PRO A 119 2.80 -26.00 33.60
N ASN A 120 2.52 -27.24 34.01
CA ASN A 120 1.18 -27.80 34.05
C ASN A 120 0.28 -26.94 34.93
N ARG A 121 -0.56 -26.09 34.32
CA ARG A 121 -1.71 -25.47 35.00
C ARG A 121 -2.87 -26.46 34.99
N LEU A 122 -2.69 -27.60 35.66
CA LEU A 122 -3.77 -28.55 35.92
C LEU A 122 -4.66 -27.94 37.01
N GLY A 123 -5.81 -27.38 36.62
CA GLY A 123 -6.93 -27.16 37.56
C GLY A 123 -7.46 -25.73 37.73
N ASP A 124 -6.88 -24.70 37.10
CA ASP A 124 -7.46 -23.36 37.22
C ASP A 124 -8.73 -23.25 36.37
N LYS A 125 -9.89 -23.12 37.04
CA LYS A 125 -11.13 -22.65 36.43
C LYS A 125 -10.81 -21.40 35.62
N THR A 126 -11.25 -21.33 34.36
CA THR A 126 -11.02 -20.18 33.47
C THR A 126 -11.36 -18.90 34.25
N PRO A 127 -10.37 -18.07 34.59
CA PRO A 127 -10.64 -16.88 35.38
C PRO A 127 -11.66 -16.02 34.65
N GLU A 128 -12.59 -15.40 35.35
CA GLU A 128 -13.60 -14.51 34.74
C GLU A 128 -12.94 -13.43 33.86
N ALA A 129 -11.76 -12.95 34.27
CA ALA A 129 -10.92 -12.05 33.50
C ALA A 129 -10.46 -12.63 32.14
N MET A 130 -10.21 -13.94 32.04
CA MET A 130 -9.83 -14.60 30.80
C MET A 130 -11.03 -14.73 29.85
N SER A 131 -12.22 -15.05 30.36
CA SER A 131 -13.46 -15.03 29.57
C SER A 131 -13.77 -13.63 29.03
N PHE A 132 -13.59 -12.59 29.85
CA PHE A 132 -13.77 -11.21 29.42
C PHE A 132 -12.73 -10.80 28.37
N LEU A 133 -11.46 -11.17 28.54
CA LEU A 133 -10.41 -10.89 27.56
C LEU A 133 -10.70 -11.56 26.21
N LEU A 134 -11.19 -12.81 26.20
CA LEU A 134 -11.61 -13.49 24.96
C LEU A 134 -12.71 -12.70 24.24
N LYS A 135 -13.72 -12.20 24.97
CA LYS A 135 -14.77 -11.35 24.37
C LYS A 135 -14.21 -10.05 23.80
N LEU A 136 -13.19 -9.45 24.42
CA LEU A 136 -12.52 -8.26 23.86
C LEU A 136 -11.73 -8.60 22.60
N LEU A 137 -11.10 -9.78 22.54
CA LEU A 137 -10.42 -10.26 21.33
C LEU A 137 -11.41 -10.50 20.19
N ASP A 138 -12.59 -11.04 20.47
CA ASP A 138 -13.66 -11.21 19.48
C ASP A 138 -14.12 -9.86 18.91
N LYS A 139 -14.34 -8.86 19.79
CA LYS A 139 -14.63 -7.48 19.36
C LYS A 139 -13.50 -6.88 18.51
N ALA A 140 -12.24 -7.14 18.87
CA ALA A 140 -11.09 -6.69 18.08
C ALA A 140 -11.11 -7.29 16.67
N GLN A 141 -11.49 -8.56 16.55
CA GLN A 141 -11.60 -9.25 15.27
C GLN A 141 -12.78 -8.73 14.45
N GLU A 142 -13.92 -8.46 15.08
CA GLU A 142 -15.08 -7.85 14.44
C GLU A 142 -14.74 -6.49 13.81
N ILE A 143 -14.09 -5.59 14.56
CA ILE A 143 -13.63 -4.29 14.04
C ILE A 143 -12.69 -4.46 12.84
N LYS A 144 -11.80 -5.46 12.87
CA LYS A 144 -10.91 -5.75 11.73
C LYS A 144 -11.69 -6.19 10.50
N CYS A 145 -12.67 -7.08 10.67
CA CYS A 145 -13.53 -7.54 9.57
C CYS A 145 -14.37 -6.39 8.99
N GLU A 146 -15.00 -5.57 9.84
CA GLU A 146 -15.74 -4.37 9.44
C GLU A 146 -14.88 -3.45 8.56
N ARG A 147 -13.62 -3.24 8.94
CA ARG A 147 -12.68 -2.39 8.18
C ARG A 147 -12.32 -2.96 6.81
N VAL A 148 -12.28 -4.28 6.65
CA VAL A 148 -12.04 -4.90 5.34
C VAL A 148 -13.21 -4.59 4.40
N GLU A 149 -14.45 -4.68 4.87
CA GLU A 149 -15.63 -4.36 4.06
C GLU A 149 -15.73 -2.86 3.76
N LEU A 150 -15.48 -2.00 4.76
CA LEU A 150 -15.43 -0.56 4.57
C LEU A 150 -14.37 -0.14 3.53
N LEU A 151 -13.20 -0.81 3.53
CA LEU A 151 -12.14 -0.54 2.57
C LEU A 151 -12.52 -1.02 1.16
N LYS A 152 -13.28 -2.10 1.02
CA LYS A 152 -13.88 -2.51 -0.27
C LYS A 152 -14.89 -1.47 -0.77
N GLU A 153 -15.75 -0.96 0.10
CA GLU A 153 -16.74 0.07 -0.25
C GLU A 153 -16.05 1.36 -0.74
N ILE A 154 -15.00 1.80 -0.05
CA ILE A 154 -14.19 2.94 -0.46
C ILE A 154 -13.61 2.72 -1.86
N ASN A 155 -13.02 1.55 -2.11
CA ASN A 155 -12.41 1.24 -3.41
C ASN A 155 -13.46 1.13 -4.53
N ALA A 156 -14.64 0.58 -4.23
CA ALA A 156 -15.74 0.54 -5.18
C ALA A 156 -16.20 1.96 -5.54
N LYS A 157 -16.44 2.82 -4.54
CA LYS A 157 -16.85 4.23 -4.77
C LYS A 157 -15.76 5.05 -5.48
N ARG A 158 -14.49 4.79 -5.23
CA ARG A 158 -13.37 5.43 -5.95
C ARG A 158 -13.39 5.13 -7.45
N THR A 159 -13.85 3.93 -7.84
CA THR A 159 -13.86 3.48 -9.24
C THR A 159 -15.20 3.73 -9.93
N SER A 160 -16.27 3.95 -9.17
CA SER A 160 -17.64 4.03 -9.70
C SER A 160 -18.21 5.44 -9.83
N THR A 161 -17.59 6.49 -9.29
CA THR A 161 -18.12 7.86 -9.42
C THR A 161 -17.81 8.38 -10.84
N PRO A 162 -18.79 8.39 -11.77
CA PRO A 162 -18.52 8.78 -13.14
C PRO A 162 -18.46 10.29 -13.19
N VAL A 163 -17.36 10.83 -13.71
CA VAL A 163 -17.28 12.24 -14.11
C VAL A 163 -18.44 12.58 -15.06
N ASP A 164 -18.92 11.59 -15.82
CA ASP A 164 -20.06 11.67 -16.73
C ASP A 164 -21.37 12.12 -16.07
N ASP A 165 -21.59 11.79 -14.79
CA ASP A 165 -22.78 12.27 -14.05
C ASP A 165 -22.64 13.74 -13.60
N MET A 166 -21.41 14.23 -13.51
CA MET A 166 -21.10 15.61 -13.12
C MET A 166 -21.07 16.57 -14.31
N ILE A 167 -20.67 16.10 -15.49
CA ILE A 167 -20.61 16.89 -16.74
C ILE A 167 -21.92 17.64 -17.04
N PRO A 168 -23.12 17.01 -17.02
CA PRO A 168 -24.37 17.72 -17.31
C PRO A 168 -24.71 18.76 -16.24
N ILE A 169 -24.38 18.50 -14.97
CA ILE A 169 -24.62 19.43 -13.85
C ILE A 169 -23.74 20.67 -14.00
N ILE A 170 -22.46 20.47 -14.30
CA ILE A 170 -21.48 21.54 -14.54
C ILE A 170 -21.86 22.35 -15.80
N SER A 171 -22.26 21.66 -16.87
CA SER A 171 -22.62 22.32 -18.14
C SER A 171 -23.90 23.17 -18.03
N GLN A 172 -24.78 22.87 -17.07
CA GLN A 172 -26.04 23.61 -16.84
C GLN A 172 -25.90 24.72 -15.79
N SER A 173 -24.88 24.68 -14.93
CA SER A 173 -24.68 25.70 -13.90
C SER A 173 -24.05 26.96 -14.48
N LYS A 174 -24.86 28.00 -14.71
CA LYS A 174 -24.36 29.32 -15.19
C LYS A 174 -23.85 30.25 -14.07
N PHE A 175 -24.16 29.93 -12.81
CA PHE A 175 -23.97 30.86 -11.67
C PHE A 175 -23.17 30.27 -10.49
N CYS A 176 -22.77 29.00 -10.56
CA CYS A 176 -21.92 28.37 -9.54
C CYS A 176 -20.56 28.03 -10.14
N SER A 177 -19.52 28.13 -9.31
CA SER A 177 -18.20 27.63 -9.66
C SER A 177 -18.20 26.11 -9.70
N ASP A 178 -17.61 25.53 -10.75
CA ASP A 178 -17.44 24.08 -10.93
C ASP A 178 -16.85 23.41 -9.68
N ASP A 179 -15.91 24.09 -9.01
CA ASP A 179 -15.29 23.64 -7.77
C ASP A 179 -16.29 23.44 -6.64
N THR A 180 -17.32 24.28 -6.55
CA THR A 180 -18.34 24.19 -5.50
C THR A 180 -19.22 22.97 -5.71
N ILE A 181 -19.62 22.73 -6.97
CA ILE A 181 -20.47 21.60 -7.35
C ILE A 181 -19.74 20.28 -7.13
N ILE A 182 -18.47 20.21 -7.55
CA ILE A 182 -17.62 19.03 -7.34
C ILE A 182 -17.42 18.79 -5.84
N LYS A 183 -17.15 19.83 -5.04
CA LYS A 183 -17.00 19.69 -3.59
C LYS A 183 -18.27 19.18 -2.92
N GLU A 184 -19.44 19.67 -3.32
CA GLU A 184 -20.71 19.24 -2.75
C GLU A 184 -21.02 17.78 -3.08
N LYS A 185 -20.78 17.36 -4.33
CA LYS A 185 -20.93 15.96 -4.73
C LYS A 185 -19.91 15.04 -4.07
N LEU A 186 -18.67 15.48 -3.94
CA LEU A 186 -17.64 14.72 -3.22
C LEU A 186 -18.00 14.60 -1.74
N LYS A 187 -18.58 15.64 -1.14
CA LYS A 187 -19.09 15.62 0.22
C LYS A 187 -20.22 14.61 0.38
N GLU A 188 -21.21 14.61 -0.51
CA GLU A 188 -22.32 13.66 -0.54
C GLU A 188 -21.84 12.20 -0.55
N ILE A 189 -20.80 11.88 -1.32
CA ILE A 189 -20.26 10.52 -1.45
C ILE A 189 -19.35 10.15 -0.28
N CYS A 190 -18.49 11.08 0.16
CA CYS A 190 -17.45 10.80 1.13
C CYS A 190 -17.91 10.91 2.58
N ASP A 191 -18.89 11.76 2.91
CA ASP A 191 -19.28 11.99 4.30
C ASP A 191 -19.85 10.74 4.99
N PRO A 192 -20.73 9.92 4.36
CA PRO A 192 -21.19 8.67 4.97
C PRO A 192 -20.04 7.70 5.27
N ILE A 193 -19.03 7.64 4.39
CA ILE A 193 -17.84 6.80 4.59
C ILE A 193 -17.03 7.34 5.77
N LYS A 194 -16.82 8.66 5.85
CA LYS A 194 -16.08 9.28 6.96
C LYS A 194 -16.77 9.00 8.29
N GLU A 195 -18.09 9.08 8.35
CA GLU A 195 -18.85 8.79 9.56
C GLU A 195 -18.64 7.34 10.03
N GLU A 196 -18.66 6.37 9.11
CA GLU A 196 -18.43 4.96 9.48
C GLU A 196 -16.96 4.69 9.84
N VAL A 197 -16.00 5.37 9.21
CA VAL A 197 -14.58 5.35 9.63
C VAL A 197 -14.44 5.90 11.05
N ASP A 198 -15.03 7.06 11.34
CA ASP A 198 -14.96 7.70 12.66
C ASP A 198 -15.61 6.84 13.73
N LYS A 199 -16.73 6.19 13.42
CA LYS A 199 -17.38 5.23 14.31
C LYS A 199 -16.49 4.01 14.57
N SER A 200 -15.84 3.46 13.54
CA SER A 200 -14.88 2.36 13.68
C SER A 200 -13.67 2.75 14.53
N LEU A 201 -13.17 3.99 14.40
CA LEU A 201 -12.10 4.52 15.24
C LEU A 201 -12.55 4.65 16.71
N LYS A 202 -13.74 5.21 16.95
CA LYS A 202 -14.32 5.31 18.31
C LYS A 202 -14.48 3.93 18.96
N LYS A 203 -14.99 2.93 18.22
CA LYS A 203 -15.07 1.53 18.70
C LYS A 203 -13.70 1.00 19.14
N GLN A 204 -12.65 1.25 18.35
CA GLN A 204 -11.29 0.83 18.70
C GLN A 204 -10.77 1.54 19.96
N THR A 205 -11.00 2.85 20.10
CA THR A 205 -10.57 3.60 21.28
C THR A 205 -11.22 3.05 22.55
N THR A 206 -12.53 2.80 22.52
CA THR A 206 -13.23 2.19 23.66
C THR A 206 -12.69 0.79 23.98
N LEU A 207 -12.47 -0.04 22.95
CA LEU A 207 -11.90 -1.38 23.12
C LEU A 207 -10.50 -1.34 23.75
N MET A 208 -9.65 -0.41 23.32
CA MET A 208 -8.30 -0.25 23.89
C MET A 208 -8.35 0.14 25.37
N ASN A 209 -9.24 1.06 25.73
CA ASN A 209 -9.44 1.43 27.13
C ASN A 209 -9.91 0.23 27.98
N ASP A 210 -10.84 -0.58 27.46
CA ASP A 210 -11.33 -1.79 28.15
C ASP A 210 -10.20 -2.81 28.38
N VAL A 211 -9.31 -3.00 27.38
CA VAL A 211 -8.15 -3.88 27.50
C VAL A 211 -7.16 -3.37 28.56
N GLU A 212 -6.84 -2.08 28.54
CA GLU A 212 -5.91 -1.46 29.49
C GLU A 212 -6.40 -1.58 30.94
N VAL A 213 -7.68 -1.33 31.19
CA VAL A 213 -8.28 -1.45 32.53
C VAL A 213 -8.11 -2.86 33.09
N ILE A 214 -8.27 -3.89 32.26
CA ILE A 214 -8.15 -5.30 32.69
C ILE A 214 -6.69 -5.65 32.97
N LEU A 215 -5.79 -5.26 32.09
CA LEU A 215 -4.36 -5.50 32.29
C LEU A 215 -3.88 -4.81 33.57
N PHE A 216 -4.27 -3.55 33.79
CA PHE A 216 -3.91 -2.80 35.00
C PHE A 216 -4.48 -3.42 36.28
N ARG A 217 -5.74 -3.87 36.27
CA ARG A 217 -6.37 -4.59 37.40
C ARG A 217 -5.73 -5.94 37.68
N LYS A 218 -5.09 -6.57 36.69
CA LYS A 218 -4.33 -7.81 36.88
C LYS A 218 -2.99 -7.52 37.52
N THR A 219 -2.26 -6.51 37.03
CA THR A 219 -0.97 -6.09 37.60
C THR A 219 -1.14 -5.71 39.08
N LEU A 220 -2.14 -4.90 39.43
CA LEU A 220 -2.39 -4.54 40.84
C LEU A 220 -2.72 -5.74 41.74
N ARG A 221 -3.38 -6.78 41.23
CA ARG A 221 -3.67 -8.02 41.99
C ARG A 221 -2.47 -8.96 42.14
N GLU A 222 -1.43 -8.78 41.33
CA GLU A 222 -0.17 -9.50 41.48
C GLU A 222 0.80 -8.76 42.42
N PHE A 223 0.52 -7.49 42.75
CA PHE A 223 1.33 -6.63 43.64
C PHE A 223 0.74 -6.43 45.06
N PHE A 224 -0.55 -6.72 45.28
CA PHE A 224 -1.23 -6.70 46.59
C PHE A 224 -1.84 -8.06 46.89
#